data_AF-A0A7K0MVT4-F1
#
_entry.id   AF-A0A7K0MVT4-F1
#
_cell.length_a   1.000
_cell.length_b   1.000
_cell.length_c   1.000
_cell.angle_alpha   90.00
_cell.angle_beta   90.00
_cell.angle_gamma   90.00
#
_symmetry.space_group_name_H-M   'P 1'
#
loop_
_entity.id
_entity.type
_entity.pdbx_description
1 polymer ?
#
loop_
_entity_poly.entity_id
_entity_poly.type
_entity_poly.pdbx_seq_one_letter_code
_entity_poly.pdbx_strand_id
1 'polypeptide(L)'
;GNVDRLEVDSDGKHYIIDFKTGKKEITEDEAKTNLQLACYQLGVVLDGFEEKLKSTDVTGAQLVYLASKNKSYSTREQGALVDVDATTAILEEIAVGMGGATFTARKNDMCKQCKVKPSCPLYLEGKAVHQ
;
A
#
# COMPACT_ATOMS: atom_id res chain seq x y z
N GLY A 1 6.22 -7.68 -5.88
CA GLY A 1 6.14 -6.20 -5.93
C GLY A 1 7.52 -5.63 -6.18
N ASN A 2 7.65 -4.30 -6.17
CA ASN A 2 8.95 -3.62 -6.18
C ASN A 2 8.93 -2.56 -5.08
N VAL A 3 10.06 -2.41 -4.38
CA VAL A 3 10.27 -1.37 -3.37
C VAL A 3 11.17 -0.31 -4.01
N ASP A 4 10.78 0.97 -3.91
CA ASP A 4 11.54 2.07 -4.53
C ASP A 4 12.94 2.20 -3.93
N ARG A 5 13.03 2.15 -2.60
CA ARG A 5 14.29 2.26 -1.87
C ARG A 5 14.23 1.56 -0.52
N LEU A 6 15.30 0.84 -0.21
CA LEU A 6 15.50 0.15 1.05
C LEU A 6 16.80 0.62 1.66
N GLU A 7 16.74 1.17 2.88
CA GLU A 7 17.89 1.58 3.67
C GLU A 7 18.32 0.48 4.63
N VAL A 8 19.61 0.48 4.96
CA VAL A 8 20.19 -0.41 5.97
C VAL A 8 20.88 0.44 7.02
N ASP A 9 20.48 0.30 8.27
CA ASP A 9 21.11 1.03 9.38
C ASP A 9 22.42 0.35 9.85
N SER A 10 23.08 0.95 10.84
CA SER A 10 24.34 0.43 11.40
C SER A 10 24.20 -0.94 12.07
N ASP A 11 22.99 -1.29 12.52
CA ASP A 11 22.67 -2.57 13.16
C ASP A 11 22.25 -3.63 12.12
N GLY A 12 22.22 -3.25 10.83
CA GLY A 12 21.82 -4.13 9.73
C GLY A 12 20.32 -4.25 9.53
N LYS A 13 19.51 -3.43 10.22
CA LYS A 13 18.04 -3.43 10.10
C LYS A 13 17.59 -2.55 8.94
N HIS A 14 16.36 -2.77 8.51
CA HIS A 14 15.86 -2.25 7.25
C HIS A 14 14.78 -1.18 7.41
N TYR A 15 14.90 -0.09 6.64
CA TYR A 15 13.91 0.97 6.59
C TYR A 15 13.44 1.21 5.16
N ILE A 16 12.13 1.18 4.95
CA ILE A 16 11.54 1.24 3.60
C ILE A 16 11.20 2.69 3.25
N ILE A 17 11.51 3.11 2.02
CA ILE A 17 11.13 4.41 1.48
C ILE A 17 10.37 4.21 0.16
N ASP A 18 9.16 4.76 0.08
CA ASP A 18 8.34 4.79 -1.14
C ASP A 18 8.12 6.25 -1.56
N PHE A 19 8.44 6.56 -2.82
CA PHE A 19 8.38 7.91 -3.37
C PHE A 19 7.04 8.17 -4.04
N LYS A 20 6.36 9.22 -3.60
CA LYS A 20 5.11 9.70 -4.20
C LYS A 20 5.32 11.01 -4.95
N THR A 21 4.93 11.03 -6.21
CA THR A 21 4.89 12.24 -7.05
C THR A 21 3.54 12.95 -6.99
N GLY A 22 2.52 12.35 -6.36
CA GLY A 22 1.20 12.92 -6.19
C GLY A 22 1.19 14.12 -5.24
N LYS A 23 0.35 15.12 -5.54
CA LYS A 23 0.17 16.33 -4.70
C LYS A 23 -0.71 16.10 -3.46
N LYS A 24 -1.48 15.00 -3.43
CA LYS A 24 -2.36 14.67 -2.32
C LYS A 24 -1.60 13.77 -1.35
N GLU A 25 -1.26 14.36 -0.22
CA GLU A 25 -0.64 13.67 0.91
C GLU A 25 -1.72 13.04 1.77
N ILE A 26 -1.48 11.84 2.30
CA ILE A 26 -2.30 11.29 3.39
C ILE A 26 -1.96 11.99 4.71
N THR A 27 -2.79 11.80 5.73
CA THR A 27 -2.50 12.25 7.10
C THR A 27 -1.43 11.37 7.75
N GLU A 28 -0.82 11.86 8.84
CA GLU A 28 0.13 11.05 9.62
C GLU A 28 -0.52 9.81 10.23
N ASP A 29 -1.77 9.89 10.67
CA ASP A 29 -2.49 8.75 11.24
C ASP A 29 -2.86 7.70 10.19
N GLU A 30 -3.25 8.12 8.98
CA GLU A 30 -3.44 7.19 7.86
C GLU A 30 -2.14 6.48 7.46
N ALA A 31 -0.99 7.10 7.67
CA ALA A 31 0.31 6.49 7.37
C ALA A 31 0.63 5.33 8.31
N LYS A 32 0.30 5.45 9.59
CA LYS A 32 0.51 4.40 10.61
C LYS A 32 -0.20 3.09 10.26
N THR A 33 -1.32 3.17 9.57
CA THR A 33 -2.14 2.00 9.15
C THR A 33 -2.10 1.75 7.64
N ASN A 34 -1.14 2.34 6.94
CA ASN A 34 -1.04 2.22 5.49
C ASN A 34 -0.64 0.79 5.08
N LEU A 35 -1.54 0.12 4.34
CA LEU A 35 -1.31 -1.26 3.89
C LEU A 35 -0.17 -1.39 2.88
N GLN A 36 0.10 -0.37 2.05
CA GLN A 36 1.20 -0.44 1.08
C GLN A 36 2.54 -0.52 1.81
N LEU A 37 2.75 0.34 2.81
CA LEU A 37 3.95 0.32 3.64
C LEU A 37 4.05 -0.98 4.44
N ALA A 38 2.95 -1.46 5.03
CA ALA A 38 2.92 -2.71 5.77
C ALA A 38 3.30 -3.92 4.89
N CYS A 39 2.81 -3.98 3.65
CA CYS A 39 3.17 -5.02 2.68
C CYS A 39 4.68 -5.04 2.35
N TYR A 40 5.31 -3.88 2.23
CA TYR A 40 6.76 -3.83 1.98
C TYR A 40 7.57 -4.29 3.19
N GLN A 41 7.17 -3.85 4.39
CA GLN A 41 7.79 -4.32 5.62
C GLN A 41 7.63 -5.85 5.76
N LEU A 42 6.43 -6.38 5.50
CA LEU A 42 6.17 -7.81 5.51
C LEU A 42 7.05 -8.56 4.49
N GLY A 43 7.26 -7.99 3.31
CA GLY A 43 8.15 -8.59 2.30
C GLY A 43 9.60 -8.73 2.76
N VAL A 44 10.10 -7.81 3.60
CA VAL A 44 11.42 -7.94 4.23
C VAL A 44 11.41 -8.99 5.33
N VAL A 45 10.38 -8.96 6.19
CA VAL A 45 10.21 -9.91 7.31
C VAL A 45 10.13 -11.36 6.82
N LEU A 46 9.49 -11.59 5.67
CA LEU A 46 9.31 -12.91 5.06
C LEU A 46 10.43 -13.29 4.07
N ASP A 47 11.65 -12.78 4.27
CA ASP A 47 12.84 -13.13 3.48
C ASP A 47 12.72 -12.84 1.95
N GLY A 48 11.83 -11.94 1.54
CA GLY A 48 11.61 -11.61 0.12
C GLY A 48 12.81 -10.95 -0.57
N PHE A 49 13.89 -10.70 0.15
CA PHE A 49 15.15 -10.13 -0.34
C PHE A 49 16.38 -10.91 0.16
N GLU A 50 16.25 -12.20 0.48
CA GLU A 50 17.30 -13.06 1.04
C GLU A 50 18.66 -12.99 0.29
N GLU A 51 18.65 -12.81 -1.03
CA GLU A 51 19.88 -12.70 -1.82
C GLU A 51 20.64 -11.37 -1.62
N LYS A 52 19.99 -10.36 -1.05
CA LYS A 52 20.50 -8.98 -0.93
C LYS A 52 20.62 -8.50 0.49
N LEU A 53 19.80 -9.00 1.40
CA LEU A 53 19.74 -8.57 2.80
C LEU A 53 20.33 -9.63 3.72
N LYS A 54 20.85 -9.18 4.86
CA LYS A 54 21.45 -10.04 5.89
C LYS A 54 20.56 -10.21 7.12
N SER A 55 19.48 -9.44 7.19
CA SER A 55 18.49 -9.46 8.26
C SER A 55 17.09 -9.34 7.65
N THR A 56 16.09 -9.76 8.42
CA THR A 56 14.66 -9.55 8.15
C THR A 56 14.05 -8.51 9.08
N ASP A 57 14.86 -7.91 9.95
CA ASP A 57 14.42 -6.88 10.89
C ASP A 57 14.08 -5.58 10.15
N VAL A 58 12.89 -5.04 10.42
CA VAL A 58 12.44 -3.73 9.93
C VAL A 58 12.36 -2.72 11.06
N THR A 59 12.78 -1.49 10.81
CA THR A 59 12.66 -0.37 11.76
C THR A 59 11.48 0.54 11.44
N GLY A 60 10.93 0.43 10.22
CA GLY A 60 9.76 1.18 9.79
C GLY A 60 9.76 1.40 8.29
N ALA A 61 8.83 2.25 7.87
CA ALA A 61 8.65 2.61 6.48
C ALA A 61 8.11 4.03 6.35
N GLN A 62 8.35 4.68 5.21
CA GLN A 62 7.77 5.99 4.96
C GLN A 62 7.36 6.22 3.51
N LEU A 63 6.37 7.09 3.34
CA LEU A 63 6.08 7.76 2.09
C LEU A 63 6.82 9.10 2.04
N VAL A 64 7.51 9.37 0.93
CA VAL A 64 8.15 10.66 0.66
C VAL A 64 7.43 11.33 -0.51
N TYR A 65 6.74 12.43 -0.23
CA TYR A 65 6.01 13.20 -1.23
C TYR A 65 6.91 14.30 -1.82
N LEU A 66 7.32 14.12 -3.08
CA LEU A 66 8.22 15.03 -3.78
C LEU A 66 7.51 16.29 -4.33
N ALA A 67 6.20 16.24 -4.49
CA ALA A 67 5.37 17.33 -5.02
C ALA A 67 4.57 18.05 -3.93
N SER A 68 5.16 18.22 -2.74
CA SER A 68 4.50 18.88 -1.61
C SER A 68 4.26 20.37 -1.91
N LYS A 69 3.12 20.91 -1.44
CA LYS A 69 2.68 22.27 -1.79
C LYS A 69 3.60 23.38 -1.28
N ASN A 70 4.22 23.18 -0.10
CA ASN A 70 4.88 24.25 0.66
C ASN A 70 6.30 23.89 1.12
N LYS A 71 6.85 22.77 0.66
CA LYS A 71 8.20 22.28 1.01
C LYS A 71 8.80 21.59 -0.21
N SER A 72 10.12 21.43 -0.24
CA SER A 72 10.80 20.62 -1.25
C SER A 72 10.33 19.15 -1.21
N TYR A 73 9.95 18.64 -0.04
CA TYR A 73 9.29 17.36 0.15
C TYR A 73 8.55 17.32 1.50
N SER A 74 7.71 16.31 1.70
CA SER A 74 7.15 15.95 3.01
C SER A 74 7.15 14.43 3.20
N THR A 75 7.14 13.98 4.45
CA THR A 75 7.20 12.55 4.81
C THR A 75 5.98 12.11 5.58
N ARG A 76 5.66 10.82 5.49
CA ARG A 76 4.63 10.14 6.30
C ARG A 76 5.16 8.79 6.74
N GLU A 77 5.30 8.62 8.03
CA GLU A 77 6.01 7.49 8.62
C GLU A 77 5.04 6.44 9.18
N GLN A 78 5.42 5.19 9.01
CA GLN A 78 4.85 4.03 9.68
C GLN A 78 5.98 3.39 10.48
N GLY A 79 5.70 3.11 11.76
CA GLY A 79 6.66 2.39 12.60
C GLY A 79 6.93 0.98 12.08
N ALA A 80 7.90 0.32 12.70
CA ALA A 80 8.19 -1.09 12.46
C ALA A 80 6.91 -1.93 12.51
N LEU A 81 6.78 -2.87 11.57
CA LEU A 81 5.66 -3.79 11.54
C LEU A 81 5.63 -4.63 12.82
N VAL A 82 4.58 -4.44 13.63
CA VAL A 82 4.45 -5.13 14.93
C VAL A 82 3.70 -6.46 14.79
N ASP A 83 2.67 -6.50 13.94
CA ASP A 83 1.76 -7.63 13.81
C ASP A 83 1.86 -8.26 12.41
N VAL A 84 2.82 -9.16 12.27
CA VAL A 84 3.11 -9.90 11.02
C VAL A 84 1.94 -10.80 10.65
N ASP A 85 1.37 -11.51 11.62
CA ASP A 85 0.29 -12.47 11.39
C ASP A 85 -0.99 -11.77 10.96
N ALA A 86 -1.39 -10.68 11.61
CA ALA A 86 -2.57 -9.93 11.21
C ALA A 86 -2.40 -9.30 9.82
N THR A 87 -1.21 -8.79 9.50
CA THR A 87 -0.93 -8.22 8.18
C THR A 87 -0.95 -9.29 7.09
N THR A 88 -0.40 -10.47 7.38
CA THR A 88 -0.44 -11.63 6.49
C THR A 88 -1.87 -12.09 6.25
N ALA A 89 -2.70 -12.19 7.30
CA ALA A 89 -4.10 -12.57 7.19
C ALA A 89 -4.91 -11.59 6.32
N ILE A 90 -4.68 -10.28 6.45
CA ILE A 90 -5.31 -9.26 5.58
C ILE A 90 -4.88 -9.49 4.13
N LEU A 91 -3.60 -9.76 3.89
CA LEU A 91 -3.06 -9.97 2.55
C LEU A 91 -3.63 -11.24 1.89
N GLU A 92 -3.78 -12.32 2.67
CA GLU A 92 -4.44 -13.55 2.26
C GLU A 92 -5.93 -13.35 1.94
N GLU A 93 -6.66 -12.61 2.79
CA GLU A 93 -8.07 -12.27 2.54
C GLU A 93 -8.22 -11.52 1.20
N ILE A 94 -7.35 -10.54 0.95
CA ILE A 94 -7.31 -9.80 -0.31
C ILE A 94 -6.99 -10.73 -1.47
N ALA A 95 -6.00 -11.63 -1.33
CA ALA A 95 -5.60 -12.56 -2.37
C ALA A 95 -6.75 -13.52 -2.77
N VAL A 96 -7.44 -14.09 -1.78
CA VAL A 96 -8.63 -14.92 -1.99
C VAL A 96 -9.73 -14.12 -2.70
N GLY A 97 -9.99 -12.89 -2.24
CA GLY A 97 -10.96 -12.00 -2.88
C GLY A 97 -10.61 -11.68 -4.33
N MET A 98 -9.32 -11.50 -4.64
CA MET A 98 -8.83 -11.21 -5.99
C MET A 98 -8.84 -12.43 -6.92
N GLY A 99 -8.78 -13.64 -6.37
CA GLY A 99 -8.94 -14.90 -7.12
C GLY A 99 -10.38 -15.26 -7.48
N GLY A 100 -11.37 -14.49 -7.03
CA GLY A 100 -12.78 -14.78 -7.25
C GLY A 100 -13.27 -14.58 -8.69
N ALA A 101 -14.27 -15.36 -9.11
CA ALA A 101 -14.95 -15.18 -10.40
C ALA A 101 -15.94 -14.00 -10.42
N THR A 102 -16.31 -13.48 -9.24
CA THR A 102 -17.28 -12.41 -9.07
C THR A 102 -16.77 -11.39 -8.07
N PHE A 103 -16.96 -10.10 -8.38
CA PHE A 103 -16.53 -9.01 -7.52
C PHE A 103 -17.72 -8.20 -7.01
N THR A 104 -17.73 -7.90 -5.72
CA THR A 104 -18.74 -7.00 -5.14
C THR A 104 -18.36 -5.56 -5.44
N ALA A 105 -19.12 -4.88 -6.29
CA ALA A 105 -18.98 -3.45 -6.48
C ALA A 105 -19.41 -2.70 -5.20
N ARG A 106 -18.54 -1.82 -4.67
CA ARG A 106 -18.81 -1.01 -3.48
C ARG A 106 -18.66 0.48 -3.80
N LYS A 107 -19.54 1.33 -3.27
CA LYS A 107 -19.41 2.79 -3.39
C LYS A 107 -18.32 3.30 -2.45
N ASN A 108 -17.45 4.17 -2.94
CA ASN A 108 -16.44 4.88 -2.17
C ASN A 108 -16.04 6.20 -2.88
N ASP A 109 -15.10 6.94 -2.30
CA ASP A 109 -14.65 8.23 -2.85
C ASP A 109 -13.98 8.12 -4.23
N MET A 110 -13.49 6.94 -4.60
CA MET A 110 -12.87 6.70 -5.91
C MET A 110 -13.89 6.59 -7.04
N CYS A 111 -15.19 6.37 -6.74
CA CYS A 111 -16.23 6.29 -7.76
C CYS A 111 -16.34 7.55 -8.63
N LYS A 112 -15.94 8.73 -8.12
CA LYS A 112 -15.96 10.01 -8.85
C LYS A 112 -14.99 10.06 -10.03
N GLN A 113 -13.89 9.30 -9.95
CA GLN A 113 -12.80 9.29 -10.94
C GLN A 113 -12.56 7.90 -11.55
N CYS A 114 -13.42 6.93 -11.22
CA CYS A 114 -13.30 5.55 -11.66
C CYS A 114 -13.44 5.43 -13.18
N LYS A 115 -12.39 4.96 -13.85
CA LYS A 115 -12.35 4.82 -15.32
C LYS A 115 -13.30 3.76 -15.85
N VAL A 116 -13.65 2.78 -15.02
CA VAL A 116 -14.58 1.69 -15.37
C VAL A 116 -16.00 1.94 -14.88
N LYS A 117 -16.33 3.19 -14.48
CA LYS A 117 -17.69 3.60 -14.09
C LYS A 117 -18.77 3.24 -15.13
N PRO A 118 -18.54 3.37 -16.46
CA PRO A 118 -19.52 2.96 -17.46
C PRO A 118 -19.85 1.46 -17.47
N SER A 119 -19.05 0.61 -16.83
CA SER A 119 -19.31 -0.83 -16.70
C SER A 119 -19.72 -1.23 -15.28
N CYS A 120 -19.87 -0.26 -14.37
CA CYS A 120 -20.13 -0.53 -12.97
C CYS A 120 -21.63 -0.78 -12.73
N PRO A 121 -22.03 -1.91 -12.12
CA PRO A 121 -23.44 -2.25 -11.91
C PRO A 121 -24.15 -1.32 -10.92
N LEU A 122 -23.40 -0.50 -10.17
CA LEU A 122 -23.93 0.50 -9.24
C LEU A 122 -24.40 1.79 -9.93
N TYR A 123 -24.12 1.95 -11.23
CA TYR A 123 -24.51 3.12 -12.02
C TYR A 123 -25.43 2.70 -13.17
N LEU A 124 -26.40 3.56 -13.51
CA LEU A 124 -27.38 3.27 -14.57
C LEU A 124 -26.72 2.99 -15.93
N GLU A 125 -25.67 3.75 -16.24
CA GLU A 125 -24.87 3.64 -17.47
C GLU A 125 -24.19 2.26 -17.63
N GLY A 126 -23.92 1.56 -16.51
CA GLY A 126 -23.27 0.25 -16.47
C GLY A 126 -24.19 -0.90 -16.10
N LYS A 127 -25.51 -0.67 -16.03
CA LYS A 127 -26.47 -1.77 -15.95
C LYS A 127 -26.57 -2.43 -17.33
N ALA A 128 -26.38 -3.75 -17.37
CA ALA A 128 -26.70 -4.52 -18.58
C ALA A 128 -28.18 -4.30 -18.94
N VAL A 129 -28.45 -3.95 -20.20
CA VAL A 129 -29.80 -3.84 -20.76
C VAL A 129 -30.38 -5.23 -21.02
N HIS A 130 -30.56 -6.06 -19.98
CA HIS A 130 -31.35 -7.29 -20.03
C HIS A 130 -31.92 -7.62 -18.63
N GLN A 131 -33.20 -7.30 -18.40
CA GLN A 131 -34.30 -8.26 -18.38
C GLN A 131 -35.65 -7.52 -18.39
#